data_AF-A0A8X7YLG6-F1
#
_entry.id   AF-A0A8X7YLG6-F1
#
_cell.length_a   1.000
_cell.length_b   1.000
_cell.length_c   1.000
_cell.angle_alpha   90.00
_cell.angle_beta   90.00
_cell.angle_gamma   90.00
#
_symmetry.space_group_name_H-M   'P 1'
#
loop_
_entity.id
_entity.type
_entity.pdbx_description
1 polymer ?
#
loop_
_entity_poly.entity_id
_entity_poly.type
_entity_poly.pdbx_seq_one_letter_code
_entity_poly.pdbx_strand_id
1 'polypeptide(L)'
;MQQGGGSDKEVTWEDQQNINKFGRLNNRLHELEDEIKIAKETNDNLEDASNELILTDEEVVRFQIGQVFAHVPRDEVETRIEQMKEVAVCPCRAA
;
A
#
# COMPACT_ATOMS: atom_id res chain seq x y z
N MET A 1 22.42 -24.43 -41.07
CA MET A 1 21.79 -24.86 -39.80
C MET A 1 22.81 -24.66 -38.68
N GLN A 2 22.81 -23.48 -38.04
CA GLN A 2 23.69 -23.19 -36.91
C GLN A 2 23.10 -23.88 -35.68
N GLN A 3 23.76 -24.92 -35.17
CA GLN A 3 23.43 -25.51 -33.87
C GLN A 3 23.71 -24.45 -32.80
N GLY A 4 22.64 -23.91 -32.21
CA GLY A 4 22.71 -23.17 -30.96
C GLY A 4 23.02 -24.16 -29.85
N GLY A 5 24.30 -24.27 -29.48
CA GLY A 5 24.75 -24.98 -28.29
C GLY A 5 24.32 -24.23 -27.03
N GLY A 6 23.03 -24.26 -26.74
CA GLY A 6 22.55 -24.05 -25.37
C GLY A 6 22.88 -25.33 -24.62
N SER A 7 23.79 -25.26 -23.65
CA SER A 7 23.95 -26.34 -22.68
C SER A 7 22.58 -26.63 -22.09
N ASP A 8 21.99 -27.79 -22.41
CA ASP A 8 20.87 -28.35 -21.69
C ASP A 8 21.39 -28.62 -20.28
N LYS A 9 21.28 -27.59 -19.42
CA LYS A 9 21.72 -27.69 -18.03
C LYS A 9 20.70 -28.57 -17.35
N GLU A 10 21.12 -29.81 -17.06
CA GLU A 10 20.34 -30.72 -16.25
C GLU A 10 19.93 -30.03 -14.95
N VAL A 11 18.63 -29.81 -14.79
CA VAL A 11 18.05 -29.24 -13.57
C VAL A 11 17.95 -30.35 -12.56
N THR A 12 18.71 -30.25 -11.48
CA THR A 12 18.64 -31.25 -10.40
C THR A 12 17.33 -31.09 -9.62
N TRP A 13 16.93 -32.12 -8.88
CA TRP A 13 15.76 -32.03 -8.01
C TRP A 13 15.91 -30.94 -6.94
N GLU A 14 17.13 -30.72 -6.45
CA GLU A 14 17.46 -29.63 -5.52
C GLU A 14 17.28 -28.25 -6.17
N ASP A 15 17.70 -28.09 -7.43
CA ASP A 15 17.44 -26.87 -8.20
C ASP A 15 15.93 -26.62 -8.34
N GLN A 16 15.14 -27.64 -8.62
CA GLN A 16 13.69 -27.50 -8.73
C GLN A 16 13.03 -27.07 -7.41
N GLN A 17 13.53 -27.56 -6.26
CA GLN A 17 13.08 -27.08 -4.96
C GLN A 17 13.42 -25.61 -4.73
N ASN A 18 14.65 -25.21 -5.10
CA ASN A 18 15.12 -23.83 -5.01
C ASN A 18 14.34 -22.91 -5.94
N ILE A 19 14.04 -23.32 -7.17
CA ILE A 19 13.19 -22.59 -8.12
C ILE A 19 11.79 -22.36 -7.53
N ASN A 20 11.18 -23.42 -6.98
CA ASN A 20 9.84 -23.29 -6.38
C ASN A 20 9.83 -22.39 -5.14
N LYS A 21 10.89 -22.45 -4.32
CA LYS A 21 11.05 -21.58 -3.15
C LYS A 21 11.25 -20.12 -3.57
N PHE A 22 12.09 -19.89 -4.57
CA PHE A 22 12.31 -18.57 -5.15
C PHE A 22 11.01 -18.00 -5.71
N GLY A 23 10.26 -18.76 -6.50
CA GLY A 23 8.98 -18.31 -7.05
C GLY A 23 7.99 -17.87 -5.97
N ARG A 24 7.85 -18.64 -4.88
CA ARG A 24 6.99 -18.27 -3.74
C ARG A 24 7.47 -16.99 -3.04
N LEU A 25 8.77 -16.89 -2.78
CA LEU A 25 9.34 -15.72 -2.10
C LEU A 25 9.27 -14.46 -2.96
N ASN A 26 9.49 -14.59 -4.27
CA ASN A 26 9.41 -13.48 -5.21
C ASN A 26 7.97 -12.96 -5.35
N ASN A 27 6.99 -13.86 -5.42
CA ASN A 27 5.58 -13.45 -5.40
C ASN A 27 5.24 -12.72 -4.09
N ARG A 28 5.67 -13.26 -2.94
CA ARG A 28 5.42 -12.60 -1.65
C ARG A 28 6.13 -11.25 -1.54
N LEU A 29 7.32 -11.12 -2.11
CA LEU A 29 8.03 -9.84 -2.17
C LEU A 29 7.22 -8.81 -2.95
N HIS A 30 6.75 -9.14 -4.14
CA HIS A 30 5.94 -8.22 -4.95
C HIS A 30 4.62 -7.84 -4.28
N GLU A 31 3.93 -8.80 -3.64
CA GLU A 31 2.74 -8.50 -2.84
C GLU A 31 3.04 -7.47 -1.73
N LEU A 32 4.13 -7.67 -0.99
CA LEU A 32 4.53 -6.75 0.07
C LEU A 32 4.97 -5.38 -0.47
N GLU A 33 5.65 -5.35 -1.61
CA GLU A 33 6.03 -4.10 -2.30
C GLU A 33 4.79 -3.30 -2.73
N ASP A 34 3.78 -3.97 -3.27
CA ASP A 34 2.49 -3.37 -3.65
C ASP A 34 1.72 -2.87 -2.42
N GLU A 35 1.65 -3.66 -1.35
CA GLU A 35 1.04 -3.26 -0.07
C GLU A 35 1.71 -1.99 0.49
N ILE A 36 3.05 -1.93 0.48
CA ILE A 36 3.81 -0.76 0.92
C ILE A 36 3.53 0.45 0.03
N LYS A 37 3.45 0.25 -1.29
CA LYS A 37 3.15 1.33 -2.23
C LYS A 37 1.77 1.94 -1.97
N ILE A 38 0.76 1.09 -1.81
CA ILE A 38 -0.62 1.54 -1.50
C ILE A 38 -0.67 2.28 -0.17
N ALA A 39 0.03 1.78 0.85
CA ALA A 39 0.09 2.43 2.16
C ALA A 39 0.73 3.83 2.07
N LYS A 40 1.81 3.98 1.29
CA LYS A 40 2.44 5.29 1.03
C LYS A 40 1.51 6.24 0.31
N GLU A 41 0.90 5.81 -0.80
CA GLU A 41 -0.07 6.63 -1.54
C GLU A 41 -1.24 7.06 -0.65
N THR A 42 -1.72 6.18 0.22
CA THR A 42 -2.77 6.51 1.20
C THR A 42 -2.31 7.57 2.19
N ASN A 43 -1.08 7.47 2.69
CA ASN A 43 -0.53 8.45 3.62
C ASN A 43 -0.36 9.83 2.95
N ASP A 44 0.21 9.87 1.75
CA ASP A 44 0.36 11.10 0.98
C ASP A 44 -1.01 11.77 0.74
N ASN A 45 -2.03 11.00 0.35
CA ASN A 45 -3.39 11.51 0.18
C ASN A 45 -4.00 12.07 1.49
N LEU A 46 -3.71 11.45 2.64
CA LEU A 46 -4.17 11.95 3.95
C LEU A 46 -3.42 13.23 4.37
N GLU A 47 -2.14 13.36 4.02
CA GLU A 47 -1.38 14.59 4.20
C GLU A 47 -1.94 15.73 3.36
N ASP A 48 -2.20 15.48 2.07
CA ASP A 48 -2.82 16.46 1.17
C ASP A 48 -4.20 16.89 1.68
N ALA A 49 -5.06 15.94 2.07
CA ALA A 49 -6.38 16.25 2.62
C ALA A 49 -6.30 17.09 3.91
N SER A 50 -5.31 16.82 4.76
CA SER A 50 -5.05 17.60 5.97
C SER A 50 -4.61 19.02 5.66
N ASN A 51 -3.76 19.20 4.64
CA ASN A 51 -3.30 20.52 4.21
C ASN A 51 -4.45 21.35 3.64
N GLU A 52 -5.31 20.76 2.81
CA GLU A 52 -6.51 21.41 2.27
C GLU A 52 -7.52 21.80 3.36
N LEU A 53 -7.67 20.95 4.39
CA LEU A 53 -8.56 21.25 5.53
C LEU A 53 -8.09 22.48 6.32
N ILE A 54 -6.77 22.66 6.45
CA ILE A 54 -6.19 23.84 7.12
C ILE A 54 -6.50 25.12 6.35
N LEU A 55 -6.49 25.06 5.01
CA LEU A 55 -6.73 26.21 4.12
C LEU A 55 -8.21 26.61 4.00
N THR A 56 -9.13 25.75 4.45
CA THR A 56 -10.58 25.96 4.36
C THR A 56 -11.12 26.76 5.55
N ASP A 57 -11.88 27.83 5.28
CA ASP A 57 -12.56 28.65 6.30
C ASP A 57 -13.95 28.09 6.71
N GLU A 58 -14.37 26.95 6.16
CA GLU A 58 -15.66 26.31 6.47
C GLU A 58 -15.61 25.57 7.84
N GLU A 59 -16.59 25.84 8.71
CA GLU A 59 -16.73 25.16 10.01
C GLU A 59 -17.21 23.70 9.88
N VAL A 60 -17.89 23.38 8.77
CA VAL A 60 -18.46 22.06 8.50
C VAL A 60 -18.04 21.63 7.10
N VAL A 61 -17.36 20.49 7.01
CA VAL A 61 -16.81 19.96 5.77
C VAL A 61 -17.45 18.64 5.39
N ARG A 62 -17.41 18.29 4.10
CA ARG A 62 -17.94 17.03 3.59
C ARG A 62 -16.89 15.92 3.72
N PHE A 63 -17.07 15.02 4.68
CA PHE A 63 -16.20 13.89 4.92
C PHE A 63 -16.73 12.62 4.25
N GLN A 64 -15.88 11.91 3.50
CA GLN A 64 -16.25 10.66 2.84
C GLN A 64 -16.17 9.47 3.80
N ILE A 65 -17.25 8.70 3.91
CA ILE A 65 -17.31 7.46 4.68
C ILE A 65 -17.78 6.35 3.73
N GLY A 66 -16.86 5.49 3.32
CA GLY A 66 -17.13 4.47 2.31
C GLY A 66 -17.56 5.10 0.97
N GLN A 67 -18.86 5.02 0.67
CA GLN A 67 -19.44 5.51 -0.59
C GLN A 67 -20.30 6.77 -0.43
N VAL A 68 -20.43 7.33 0.79
CA VAL A 68 -21.28 8.50 1.07
C VAL A 68 -20.47 9.66 1.63
N PHE A 69 -20.97 10.89 1.48
CA PHE A 69 -20.42 12.08 2.11
C PHE A 69 -21.33 12.57 3.23
N ALA A 70 -20.76 12.77 4.41
CA ALA A 70 -21.44 13.34 5.56
C ALA A 70 -20.89 14.73 5.87
N HIS A 71 -21.75 15.64 6.31
CA HIS A 71 -21.32 16.93 6.86
C HIS A 71 -20.83 16.70 8.28
N VAL A 72 -19.55 17.00 8.52
CA VAL A 72 -18.88 16.76 9.80
C VAL A 72 -18.17 18.06 10.21
N PRO A 73 -18.21 18.45 11.49
CA PRO A 73 -17.46 19.60 11.98
C PRO A 73 -15.96 19.45 11.70
N ARG A 74 -15.31 20.56 11.38
CA ARG A 74 -13.88 20.58 11.04
C ARG A 74 -13.01 19.90 12.11
N ASP A 75 -13.19 20.23 13.39
CA ASP A 75 -12.40 19.67 14.50
C ASP A 75 -12.47 18.14 14.58
N GLU A 76 -13.65 17.58 14.29
CA GLU A 76 -13.86 16.14 14.26
C GLU A 76 -13.16 15.50 13.06
N VAL A 77 -13.17 16.17 11.90
CA VAL A 77 -12.44 15.70 10.71
C VAL A 77 -10.93 15.75 10.92
N GLU A 78 -10.39 16.80 11.53
CA GLU A 78 -8.97 16.90 11.90
C GLU A 78 -8.55 15.71 12.78
N THR A 79 -9.33 15.43 13.83
CA THR A 79 -9.08 14.30 14.74
C THR A 79 -9.12 12.95 14.01
N ARG A 80 -10.09 12.76 13.10
CA ARG A 80 -10.21 11.51 12.32
C ARG A 80 -9.06 11.33 11.34
N ILE A 81 -8.63 12.40 10.66
CA ILE A 81 -7.49 12.35 9.73
C ILE A 81 -6.21 12.00 10.49
N GLU A 82 -5.98 12.59 11.68
CA GLU A 82 -4.83 12.26 12.53
C GLU A 82 -4.80 10.76 12.89
N GLN A 83 -5.93 10.20 13.33
CA GLN A 83 -6.05 8.77 13.65
C GLN A 83 -5.78 7.88 12.42
N MET A 84 -6.29 8.27 11.25
CA MET A 84 -6.08 7.52 10.02
C MET A 84 -4.61 7.55 9.59
N LYS A 85 -3.90 8.67 9.78
CA LYS A 85 -2.46 8.78 9.53
C LYS A 85 -1.65 7.89 10.46
N GLU A 86 -1.97 7.85 11.75
CA GLU A 86 -1.27 6.96 12.70
C GLU A 86 -1.37 5.48 12.29
N VAL A 87 -2.55 5.06 11.81
CA VAL A 87 -2.77 3.69 11.33
C VAL A 87 -2.04 3.44 9.99
N ALA A 88 -2.08 4.41 9.07
CA ALA A 88 -1.43 4.29 7.76
C ALA A 88 0.11 4.22 7.87
N VAL A 89 0.70 4.95 8.82
CA VAL A 89 2.15 4.96 9.07
C VAL A 89 2.65 3.65 9.69
N CYS A 90 1.79 2.91 10.40
CA CYS A 90 2.17 1.63 11.00
C CYS A 90 1.08 0.55 10.79
N PRO A 91 0.95 -0.01 9.58
CA PRO A 91 -0.04 -1.04 9.28
C PRO A 91 0.11 -2.27 10.18
N CYS A 92 1.35 -2.59 10.56
CA CYS A 92 1.70 -3.72 11.42
C CYS A 92 1.29 -3.55 12.91
N ARG A 93 0.84 -2.37 13.34
CA ARG A 93 0.30 -2.16 14.71
C ARG A 93 -1.21 -2.42 14.83
N ALA A 94 -1.92 -2.56 13.72
CA ALA A 94 -3.38 -2.72 13.70
C ALA A 94 -3.84 -4.19 13.69
N ALA A 95 -2.92 -5.16 13.73
CA ALA A 95 -3.18 -6.60 13.70
C ALA A 95 -2.93 -7.26 15.06
#